data_AF-A0A352DQP6-F1
#
_entry.id   AF-A0A352DQP6-F1
#
_cell.length_a   1.000
_cell.length_b   1.000
_cell.length_c   1.000
_cell.angle_alpha   90.00
_cell.angle_beta   90.00
_cell.angle_gamma   90.00
#
_symmetry.space_group_name_H-M   'P 1'
#
loop_
_entity.id
_entity.type
_entity.pdbx_description
1 polymer ?
#
loop_
_entity_poly.entity_id
_entity_poly.type
_entity_poly.pdbx_seq_one_letter_code
_entity_poly.pdbx_strand_id
1 'polypeptide(L)'
;MKGKKPVSTINLILILQLIIMVVIFFLIAFTVNRSTRQNSLDHMSTITDERAHIIDSYVENAEKTLIYYSKAGQIKELLLHPNDKAAVDVAQKYTEDFSDDIENLEGIYVSEWNTHVLAHTNPDVVGMIARPVKDGDDSRLRELQDAMKAAGDGVYNAGIIISSASGKQIVSMYKAVYGDDGQPVGFVGLDVFIDALTETLDKMSIRGINNSFYSMVNAVDNKYIFNVDKSKISTVTDNDTLLELCSKYKGSTEDDTGNFEYKANGEKYVSAYTYMADHGWLLMIDDTRSEVFSLTRNMRVYLTVFGLSVLGLMLLFHFINKKQQATAERLDSAVQKNAKTKESLNKAVFKDVLTDVNNRVAFSMDMDKKFISAEKPCYFAMFNISDFSSVNTKYGNDAGDAVLVSTVDILKKFFKKGSIYRTGSDEFVVAIPGDGMPDANNRMINNVNTALAALMKAHETPNGYVSVMYKTAMVRMVSSVDTSIITVLKDLTNRSNPTPDNVKFVDLG
;
A
#
# COMPACT_ATOMS: atom_id res chain seq x y z
N MET A 1 36.42 3.63 23.98
CA MET A 1 35.53 2.96 23.00
C MET A 1 34.10 3.44 23.22
N LYS A 2 33.50 4.15 22.26
CA LYS A 2 32.09 4.58 22.32
C LYS A 2 31.19 3.35 22.14
N GLY A 3 30.56 2.89 23.21
CA GLY A 3 29.55 1.83 23.13
C GLY A 3 28.38 2.28 22.26
N LYS A 4 28.18 1.62 21.11
CA LYS A 4 26.96 1.77 20.32
C LYS A 4 25.78 1.38 21.22
N LYS A 5 24.90 2.34 21.53
CA LYS A 5 23.62 2.02 22.17
C LYS A 5 22.90 0.98 21.29
N PRO A 6 22.40 -0.14 21.86
CA PRO A 6 21.67 -1.13 21.07
C PRO A 6 20.48 -0.44 20.41
N VAL A 7 20.26 -0.76 19.14
CA VAL A 7 19.07 -0.32 18.40
C VAL A 7 17.86 -0.77 19.20
N SER A 8 17.03 0.17 19.65
CA SER A 8 15.77 -0.14 20.35
C SER A 8 14.97 -1.15 19.53
N THR A 9 14.38 -2.16 20.16
CA THR A 9 13.55 -3.20 19.51
C THR A 9 12.50 -2.60 18.56
N ILE A 10 12.00 -1.42 18.88
CA ILE A 10 11.06 -0.63 18.06
C ILE A 10 11.70 -0.22 16.72
N ASN A 11 12.95 0.24 16.72
CA ASN A 11 13.65 0.62 15.50
C ASN A 11 13.93 -0.60 14.61
N LEU A 12 14.19 -1.78 15.19
CA LEU A 12 14.37 -3.01 14.42
C LEU A 12 13.08 -3.44 13.73
N ILE A 13 11.94 -3.36 14.42
CA ILE A 13 10.61 -3.64 13.87
C ILE A 13 10.29 -2.67 12.72
N LEU A 14 10.55 -1.38 12.89
CA LEU A 14 10.32 -0.37 11.84
C LEU A 14 11.19 -0.61 10.60
N ILE A 15 12.45 -1.00 10.78
CA ILE A 15 13.35 -1.34 9.66
C ILE A 15 12.83 -2.59 8.93
N LEU A 16 12.43 -3.62 9.66
CA LEU A 16 11.90 -4.85 9.08
C LEU A 16 10.60 -4.58 8.30
N GLN A 17 9.68 -3.80 8.86
CA GLN A 17 8.45 -3.40 8.20
C GLN A 17 8.73 -2.60 6.91
N LEU A 18 9.70 -1.69 6.94
CA LEU A 18 10.11 -0.93 5.76
C LEU A 18 10.63 -1.86 4.65
N ILE A 19 11.48 -2.83 5.00
CA ILE A 19 11.99 -3.83 4.05
C ILE A 19 10.84 -4.60 3.41
N ILE A 20 9.90 -5.12 4.23
CA ILE A 20 8.74 -5.88 3.74
C ILE A 20 7.89 -5.01 2.79
N MET A 21 7.61 -3.76 3.16
CA MET A 21 6.82 -2.86 2.31
C MET A 21 7.51 -2.52 0.99
N VAL A 22 8.83 -2.29 1.01
CA VAL A 22 9.60 -2.05 -0.21
C VAL A 22 9.56 -3.27 -1.12
N VAL A 23 9.73 -4.48 -0.57
CA VAL A 23 9.62 -5.73 -1.34
C VAL A 23 8.23 -5.89 -1.95
N ILE A 24 7.17 -5.72 -1.15
CA ILE A 24 5.78 -5.80 -1.62
C ILE A 24 5.51 -4.74 -2.70
N PHE A 25 6.00 -3.51 -2.52
CA PHE A 25 5.87 -2.44 -3.50
C PHE A 25 6.47 -2.83 -4.85
N PHE A 26 7.71 -3.35 -4.85
CA PHE A 26 8.35 -3.81 -6.08
C PHE A 26 7.63 -5.00 -6.72
N LEU A 27 7.13 -5.95 -5.92
CA LEU A 27 6.34 -7.07 -6.43
C LEU A 27 5.03 -6.61 -7.10
N ILE A 28 4.30 -5.70 -6.45
CA ILE A 28 3.06 -5.12 -7.01
C ILE A 28 3.39 -4.32 -8.27
N ALA A 29 4.40 -3.45 -8.23
CA ALA A 29 4.78 -2.63 -9.37
C ALA A 29 5.22 -3.48 -10.57
N PHE A 30 6.00 -4.53 -10.33
CA PHE A 30 6.40 -5.47 -11.37
C PHE A 30 5.18 -6.21 -11.96
N THR A 31 4.30 -6.71 -11.10
CA THR A 31 3.11 -7.48 -11.51
C THR A 31 2.14 -6.62 -12.31
N VAL A 32 1.80 -5.42 -11.80
CA VAL A 32 0.91 -4.46 -12.48
C VAL A 32 1.53 -4.02 -13.81
N ASN A 33 2.83 -3.71 -13.85
CA ASN A 33 3.49 -3.31 -15.09
C ASN A 33 3.45 -4.43 -16.14
N ARG A 34 3.70 -5.68 -15.74
CA ARG A 34 3.63 -6.83 -16.66
C ARG A 34 2.20 -7.11 -17.12
N SER A 35 1.25 -7.18 -16.18
CA SER A 35 -0.15 -7.49 -16.46
C SER A 35 -0.82 -6.41 -17.32
N THR A 36 -0.66 -5.12 -16.99
CA THR A 36 -1.27 -4.05 -17.80
C THR A 36 -0.70 -3.99 -19.21
N ARG A 37 0.62 -4.24 -19.37
CA ARG A 37 1.25 -4.31 -20.69
C ARG A 37 0.69 -5.48 -21.50
N GLN A 38 0.57 -6.66 -20.88
CA GLN A 38 0.00 -7.84 -21.53
C GLN A 38 -1.46 -7.61 -21.92
N ASN A 39 -2.29 -7.10 -21.00
CA ASN A 39 -3.70 -6.80 -21.27
C ASN A 39 -3.87 -5.80 -22.43
N SER A 40 -2.94 -4.85 -22.60
CA SER A 40 -2.99 -3.90 -23.72
C SER A 40 -2.69 -4.60 -25.06
N LEU A 41 -1.73 -5.53 -25.06
CA LEU A 41 -1.42 -6.35 -26.24
C LEU A 41 -2.56 -7.31 -26.57
N ASP A 42 -3.09 -8.01 -25.57
CA ASP A 42 -4.22 -8.93 -25.73
C ASP A 42 -5.44 -8.19 -26.26
N HIS A 43 -5.72 -6.98 -25.74
CA HIS A 43 -6.82 -6.16 -26.24
C HIS A 43 -6.66 -5.81 -27.72
N MET A 44 -5.47 -5.38 -28.15
CA MET A 44 -5.18 -5.13 -29.56
C MET A 44 -5.37 -6.40 -30.40
N SER A 45 -4.83 -7.54 -29.96
CA SER A 45 -4.98 -8.82 -30.67
C SER A 45 -6.45 -9.23 -30.79
N THR A 46 -7.26 -9.11 -29.74
CA THR A 46 -8.70 -9.37 -29.80
C THR A 46 -9.41 -8.47 -30.80
N ILE A 47 -9.07 -7.19 -30.84
CA ILE A 47 -9.68 -6.26 -31.80
C ILE A 47 -9.25 -6.61 -33.23
N THR A 48 -7.98 -6.95 -33.47
CA THR A 48 -7.52 -7.38 -34.80
C THR A 48 -8.25 -8.64 -35.25
N ASP A 49 -8.44 -9.61 -34.36
CA ASP A 49 -9.16 -10.86 -34.60
C ASP A 49 -10.64 -10.62 -34.93
N GLU A 50 -11.33 -9.78 -34.15
CA GLU A 50 -12.69 -9.36 -34.44
C GLU A 50 -12.83 -8.67 -35.81
N ARG A 51 -11.81 -7.93 -36.25
CA ARG A 51 -11.79 -7.23 -37.54
C ARG A 51 -11.48 -8.18 -38.70
N ALA A 52 -10.62 -9.19 -38.48
CA ALA A 52 -10.38 -10.27 -39.43
C ALA A 52 -11.68 -11.00 -39.79
N HIS A 53 -12.48 -11.36 -38.79
CA HIS A 53 -13.79 -11.99 -39.02
C HIS A 53 -14.78 -11.14 -39.82
N ILE A 54 -14.71 -9.81 -39.73
CA ILE A 54 -15.54 -8.91 -40.56
C ILE A 54 -15.09 -8.97 -42.02
N ILE A 55 -13.77 -9.03 -42.26
CA ILE A 55 -13.20 -9.18 -43.60
C ILE A 55 -13.57 -10.54 -44.18
N ASP A 56 -13.43 -11.63 -43.41
CA ASP A 56 -13.83 -12.97 -43.86
C ASP A 56 -15.33 -13.00 -44.21
N SER A 57 -16.18 -12.45 -43.33
CA SER A 57 -17.62 -12.37 -43.59
C SER A 57 -17.95 -11.57 -44.85
N TYR A 58 -17.20 -10.49 -45.12
CA TYR A 58 -17.36 -9.68 -46.32
C TYR A 58 -17.00 -10.47 -47.58
N VAL A 59 -15.85 -11.15 -47.55
CA VAL A 59 -15.35 -11.96 -48.67
C VAL A 59 -16.27 -13.17 -48.92
N GLU A 60 -16.62 -13.92 -47.88
CA GLU A 60 -17.55 -15.05 -47.97
C GLU A 60 -18.90 -14.64 -48.55
N ASN A 61 -19.42 -13.45 -48.19
CA ASN A 61 -20.69 -12.97 -48.72
C ASN A 61 -20.61 -12.70 -50.23
N ALA A 62 -19.49 -12.12 -50.69
CA ALA A 62 -19.25 -11.92 -52.11
C ALA A 62 -19.10 -13.28 -52.85
N GLU A 63 -18.38 -14.24 -52.27
CA GLU A 63 -18.25 -15.59 -52.84
C GLU A 63 -19.61 -16.30 -52.96
N LYS A 64 -20.44 -16.25 -51.90
CA LYS A 64 -21.81 -16.79 -51.92
C LYS A 64 -22.67 -16.11 -52.98
N THR A 65 -22.55 -14.79 -53.14
CA THR A 65 -23.25 -14.03 -54.17
C THR A 65 -22.89 -14.52 -55.58
N LEU A 66 -21.59 -14.70 -55.85
CA LEU A 66 -21.12 -15.24 -57.13
C LEU A 66 -21.62 -16.68 -57.37
N ILE A 67 -21.64 -17.52 -56.33
CA ILE A 67 -22.18 -18.88 -56.43
C ILE A 67 -23.68 -18.88 -56.76
N TYR A 68 -24.47 -17.97 -56.17
CA TYR A 68 -25.89 -17.88 -56.49
C TYR A 68 -26.11 -17.43 -57.93
N TYR A 69 -25.38 -16.41 -58.36
CA TYR A 69 -25.40 -15.94 -59.73
C TYR A 69 -25.01 -17.05 -60.72
N SER A 70 -23.95 -17.82 -60.45
CA SER A 70 -23.50 -18.91 -61.33
C SER A 70 -24.52 -20.04 -61.49
N LYS A 71 -25.46 -20.18 -60.55
CA LYS A 71 -26.46 -21.27 -60.52
C LYS A 71 -27.78 -20.88 -61.20
N ALA A 72 -27.94 -19.63 -61.59
CA ALA A 72 -29.16 -19.18 -62.26
C ALA A 72 -29.33 -19.89 -63.62
N GLY A 73 -30.57 -20.32 -63.92
CA GLY A 73 -30.86 -21.08 -65.13
C GLY A 73 -30.52 -20.31 -66.40
N GLN A 74 -30.75 -18.99 -66.41
CA GLN A 74 -30.40 -18.08 -67.49
C GLN A 74 -28.90 -18.05 -67.79
N ILE A 75 -28.08 -18.14 -66.74
CA ILE A 75 -26.61 -18.12 -66.85
C ILE A 75 -26.10 -19.45 -67.39
N LYS A 76 -26.65 -20.58 -66.91
CA LYS A 76 -26.32 -21.90 -67.45
C LYS A 76 -26.73 -22.03 -68.91
N GLU A 77 -27.94 -21.57 -69.26
CA GLU A 77 -28.46 -21.59 -70.64
C GLU A 77 -27.59 -20.76 -71.59
N LEU A 78 -27.20 -19.55 -71.18
CA LEU A 78 -26.28 -18.70 -71.93
C LEU A 78 -24.96 -19.41 -72.23
N LEU A 79 -24.35 -20.05 -71.23
CA LEU A 79 -23.06 -20.72 -71.40
C LEU A 79 -23.13 -22.00 -72.25
N LEU A 80 -24.28 -22.67 -72.29
CA LEU A 80 -24.51 -23.80 -73.20
C LEU A 80 -24.79 -23.34 -74.63
N HIS A 81 -25.36 -22.14 -74.80
CA HIS A 81 -25.79 -21.59 -76.08
C HIS A 81 -25.30 -20.14 -76.29
N PRO A 82 -23.99 -19.88 -76.31
CA PRO A 82 -23.43 -18.51 -76.31
C PRO A 82 -23.72 -17.71 -77.58
N ASN A 83 -24.09 -18.38 -78.68
CA ASN A 83 -24.47 -17.75 -79.95
C ASN A 83 -25.98 -17.55 -80.11
N ASP A 84 -26.81 -18.01 -79.16
CA ASP A 84 -28.24 -17.76 -79.18
C ASP A 84 -28.53 -16.37 -78.62
N LYS A 85 -28.92 -15.46 -79.50
CA LYS A 85 -29.25 -14.08 -79.14
C LYS A 85 -30.35 -14.00 -78.08
N ALA A 86 -31.34 -14.89 -78.09
CA ALA A 86 -32.41 -14.87 -77.10
C ALA A 86 -31.87 -15.23 -75.70
N ALA A 87 -30.97 -16.21 -75.62
CA ALA A 87 -30.31 -16.57 -74.37
C ALA A 87 -29.40 -15.45 -73.85
N VAL A 88 -28.64 -14.79 -74.75
CA VAL A 88 -27.81 -13.62 -74.43
C VAL A 88 -28.66 -12.47 -73.87
N ASP A 89 -29.75 -12.09 -74.54
CA ASP A 89 -30.61 -10.97 -74.11
C ASP A 89 -31.25 -11.26 -72.72
N VAL A 90 -31.67 -12.51 -72.47
CA VAL A 90 -32.26 -12.93 -71.18
C VAL A 90 -31.21 -12.91 -70.06
N ALA A 91 -30.00 -13.43 -70.31
CA ALA A 91 -28.94 -13.47 -69.32
C ALA A 91 -28.34 -12.07 -69.05
N GLN A 92 -28.22 -11.23 -70.07
CA GLN A 92 -27.84 -9.82 -69.91
C GLN A 92 -28.83 -9.10 -68.98
N LYS A 93 -30.13 -9.23 -69.25
CA LYS A 93 -31.15 -8.59 -68.41
C LYS A 93 -31.13 -9.10 -66.97
N TYR A 94 -30.99 -10.41 -66.78
CA TYR A 94 -30.83 -11.00 -65.45
C TYR A 94 -29.58 -10.50 -64.73
N THR A 95 -28.47 -10.28 -65.44
CA THR A 95 -27.22 -9.77 -64.87
C THR A 95 -27.37 -8.34 -64.36
N GLU A 96 -28.02 -7.47 -65.13
CA GLU A 96 -28.36 -6.11 -64.71
C GLU A 96 -29.28 -6.14 -63.49
N ASP A 97 -30.36 -6.92 -63.53
CA ASP A 97 -31.34 -6.99 -62.44
C ASP A 97 -30.73 -7.57 -61.15
N PHE A 98 -29.90 -8.60 -61.26
CA PHE A 98 -29.20 -9.21 -60.13
C PHE A 98 -28.17 -8.24 -59.52
N SER A 99 -27.55 -7.39 -60.35
CA SER A 99 -26.53 -6.45 -59.90
C SER A 99 -27.08 -5.30 -59.05
N ASP A 100 -28.36 -4.93 -59.22
CA ASP A 100 -28.98 -3.82 -58.48
C ASP A 100 -29.02 -4.06 -56.95
N ASP A 101 -29.05 -5.32 -56.53
CA ASP A 101 -29.08 -5.73 -55.12
C ASP A 101 -27.67 -5.91 -54.50
N ILE A 102 -26.59 -5.73 -55.28
CA ILE A 102 -25.21 -5.89 -54.80
C ILE A 102 -24.62 -4.52 -54.47
N GLU A 103 -24.49 -4.23 -53.18
CA GLU A 103 -23.83 -3.01 -52.74
C GLU A 103 -22.34 -2.98 -53.14
N ASN A 104 -21.86 -1.81 -53.57
CA ASN A 104 -20.45 -1.54 -53.91
C ASN A 104 -19.87 -2.43 -55.02
N LEU A 105 -20.73 -2.92 -55.90
CA LEU A 105 -20.33 -3.67 -57.09
C LEU A 105 -19.49 -2.81 -58.04
N GLU A 106 -18.37 -3.37 -58.52
CA GLU A 106 -17.71 -2.86 -59.73
C GLU A 106 -18.30 -3.55 -60.97
N GLY A 107 -18.39 -4.88 -60.92
CA GLY A 107 -18.81 -5.67 -62.06
C GLY A 107 -19.25 -7.08 -61.65
N ILE A 108 -20.37 -7.55 -62.22
CA ILE A 108 -20.69 -8.97 -62.27
C ILE A 108 -20.99 -9.35 -63.72
N TYR A 109 -20.46 -10.49 -64.17
CA TYR A 109 -20.48 -10.84 -65.58
C TYR A 109 -20.36 -12.34 -65.85
N VAL A 110 -20.72 -12.71 -67.08
CA VAL A 110 -20.55 -14.05 -67.67
C VAL A 110 -19.56 -13.97 -68.81
N SER A 111 -18.69 -14.96 -68.91
CA SER A 111 -17.76 -15.07 -70.04
C SER A 111 -17.60 -16.50 -70.51
N GLU A 112 -17.35 -16.65 -71.80
CA GLU A 112 -16.81 -17.89 -72.35
C GLU A 112 -15.43 -18.18 -71.76
N TRP A 113 -14.97 -19.43 -71.88
CA TRP A 113 -13.69 -19.86 -71.31
C TRP A 113 -12.47 -19.09 -71.85
N ASN A 114 -12.58 -18.48 -73.04
CA ASN A 114 -11.56 -17.61 -73.64
C ASN A 114 -11.64 -16.15 -73.17
N THR A 115 -12.45 -15.83 -72.16
CA THR A 115 -12.71 -14.49 -71.60
C THR A 115 -13.47 -13.52 -72.51
N HIS A 116 -14.15 -14.02 -73.54
CA HIS A 116 -15.14 -13.24 -74.28
C HIS A 116 -16.40 -13.02 -73.41
N VAL A 117 -16.71 -11.75 -73.15
CA VAL A 117 -17.79 -11.34 -72.23
C VAL A 117 -19.14 -11.44 -72.94
N LEU A 118 -20.03 -12.26 -72.39
CA LEU A 118 -21.36 -12.52 -72.95
C LEU A 118 -22.47 -11.69 -72.30
N ALA A 119 -22.34 -11.42 -71.00
CA ALA A 119 -23.25 -10.58 -70.23
C ALA A 119 -22.49 -9.86 -69.12
N HIS A 120 -22.85 -8.62 -68.80
CA HIS A 120 -22.17 -7.81 -67.78
C HIS A 120 -23.12 -6.75 -67.22
N THR A 121 -22.98 -6.37 -65.95
CA THR A 121 -23.71 -5.21 -65.37
C THR A 121 -23.48 -3.88 -66.12
N ASN A 122 -22.40 -3.79 -66.91
CA ASN A 122 -22.10 -2.66 -67.76
C ASN A 122 -22.23 -3.16 -69.22
N PRO A 123 -23.30 -2.83 -69.93
CA PRO A 123 -23.54 -3.35 -71.27
C PRO A 123 -22.48 -2.90 -72.30
N ASP A 124 -21.77 -1.79 -72.04
CA ASP A 124 -20.77 -1.24 -72.96
C ASP A 124 -19.54 -2.13 -73.14
N VAL A 125 -19.32 -3.07 -72.20
CA VAL A 125 -18.19 -4.02 -72.26
C VAL A 125 -18.57 -5.40 -72.79
N VAL A 126 -19.84 -5.66 -73.07
CA VAL A 126 -20.29 -6.92 -73.66
C VAL A 126 -19.66 -7.08 -75.05
N GLY A 127 -19.16 -8.29 -75.34
CA GLY A 127 -18.43 -8.61 -76.57
C GLY A 127 -16.91 -8.35 -76.50
N MET A 128 -16.40 -7.77 -75.41
CA MET A 128 -14.95 -7.63 -75.24
C MET A 128 -14.30 -8.96 -74.86
N ILE A 129 -13.01 -9.10 -75.15
CA ILE A 129 -12.17 -10.19 -74.61
C ILE A 129 -11.34 -9.60 -73.47
N ALA A 130 -11.59 -10.03 -72.22
CA ALA A 130 -10.96 -9.44 -71.04
C ALA A 130 -9.46 -9.76 -70.92
N ARG A 131 -9.03 -10.95 -71.36
CA ARG A 131 -7.62 -11.38 -71.39
C ARG A 131 -7.24 -11.86 -72.81
N PRO A 132 -7.11 -10.93 -73.78
CA PRO A 132 -6.82 -11.31 -75.16
C PRO A 132 -5.39 -11.85 -75.28
N VAL A 133 -5.21 -12.86 -76.13
CA VAL A 133 -3.89 -13.37 -76.51
C VAL A 133 -3.16 -12.28 -77.31
N LYS A 134 -2.01 -11.82 -76.81
CA LYS A 134 -1.20 -10.78 -77.46
C LYS A 134 0.12 -11.39 -77.90
N ASP A 135 0.47 -11.22 -79.17
CA ASP A 135 1.72 -11.73 -79.75
C ASP A 135 1.96 -13.24 -79.53
N GLY A 136 0.88 -14.02 -79.43
CA GLY A 136 0.92 -15.46 -79.15
C GLY A 136 1.10 -15.84 -77.67
N ASP A 137 1.21 -14.86 -76.77
CA ASP A 137 1.27 -15.07 -75.33
C ASP A 137 -0.13 -15.13 -74.72
N ASP A 138 -0.51 -16.31 -74.23
CA ASP A 138 -1.76 -16.60 -73.54
C ASP A 138 -1.57 -16.86 -72.03
N SER A 139 -0.38 -16.57 -71.47
CA SER A 139 -0.03 -16.82 -70.06
C SER A 139 -1.07 -16.32 -69.07
N ARG A 140 -1.50 -15.05 -69.19
CA ARG A 140 -2.51 -14.44 -68.32
C ARG A 140 -3.87 -15.14 -68.38
N LEU A 141 -4.24 -15.68 -69.54
CA LEU A 141 -5.48 -16.45 -69.70
C LEU A 141 -5.33 -17.81 -69.03
N ARG A 142 -4.23 -18.52 -69.30
CA ARG A 142 -3.94 -19.82 -68.71
C ARG A 142 -3.86 -19.78 -67.19
N GLU A 143 -3.19 -18.77 -66.62
CA GLU A 143 -3.11 -18.58 -65.17
C GLU A 143 -4.49 -18.52 -64.52
N LEU A 144 -5.43 -17.76 -65.11
CA LEU A 144 -6.80 -17.69 -64.60
C LEU A 144 -7.53 -19.03 -64.75
N GLN A 145 -7.41 -19.67 -65.91
CA GLN A 145 -8.07 -20.95 -66.18
C GLN A 145 -7.56 -22.06 -65.25
N ASP A 146 -6.24 -22.13 -65.03
CA ASP A 146 -5.62 -23.11 -64.14
C ASP A 146 -6.01 -22.86 -62.68
N ALA A 147 -6.09 -21.60 -62.25
CA ALA A 147 -6.56 -21.24 -60.93
C ALA A 147 -8.04 -21.61 -60.70
N MET A 148 -8.92 -21.31 -61.66
CA MET A 148 -10.33 -21.74 -61.60
C MET A 148 -10.48 -23.26 -61.61
N LYS A 149 -9.69 -23.97 -62.42
CA LYS A 149 -9.68 -25.44 -62.43
C LYS A 149 -9.19 -26.02 -61.11
N ALA A 150 -8.18 -25.42 -60.49
CA ALA A 150 -7.68 -25.82 -59.18
C ALA A 150 -8.74 -25.63 -58.08
N ALA A 151 -9.59 -24.60 -58.21
CA ALA A 151 -10.73 -24.38 -57.31
C ALA A 151 -11.89 -25.39 -57.54
N GLY A 152 -11.93 -26.10 -58.67
CA GLY A 152 -12.99 -27.06 -58.99
C GLY A 152 -14.36 -26.39 -59.07
N ASP A 153 -15.36 -26.94 -58.36
CA ASP A 153 -16.68 -26.32 -58.22
C ASP A 153 -16.73 -25.21 -57.14
N GLY A 154 -15.58 -24.81 -56.59
CA GLY A 154 -15.45 -23.68 -55.69
C GLY A 154 -15.43 -22.33 -56.41
N VAL A 155 -15.15 -21.27 -55.64
CA VAL A 155 -14.81 -19.94 -56.15
C VAL A 155 -13.29 -19.82 -56.11
N TYR A 156 -12.70 -19.38 -57.22
CA TYR A 156 -11.33 -18.88 -57.23
C TYR A 156 -11.34 -17.40 -56.85
N ASN A 157 -10.89 -17.12 -55.63
CA ASN A 157 -10.72 -15.77 -55.13
C ASN A 157 -9.31 -15.27 -55.49
N ALA A 158 -9.22 -14.31 -56.42
CA ALA A 158 -7.95 -13.70 -56.80
C ALA A 158 -7.43 -12.70 -55.74
N GLY A 159 -8.24 -12.45 -54.71
CA GLY A 159 -7.97 -11.55 -53.62
C GLY A 159 -8.18 -10.09 -53.97
N ILE A 160 -7.55 -9.23 -53.19
CA ILE A 160 -7.68 -7.79 -53.33
C ILE A 160 -6.63 -7.27 -54.32
N ILE A 161 -7.10 -6.71 -55.44
CA ILE A 161 -6.26 -6.23 -56.53
C ILE A 161 -6.68 -4.83 -56.98
N ILE A 162 -5.83 -4.16 -57.76
CA ILE A 162 -6.20 -2.93 -58.47
C ILE A 162 -6.88 -3.31 -59.78
N SER A 163 -8.14 -2.94 -59.94
CA SER A 163 -8.89 -3.14 -61.17
C SER A 163 -8.26 -2.35 -62.31
N SER A 164 -8.02 -3.01 -63.44
CA SER A 164 -7.60 -2.31 -64.67
C SER A 164 -8.73 -1.49 -65.30
N ALA A 165 -9.99 -1.75 -64.94
CA ALA A 165 -11.15 -1.05 -65.48
C ALA A 165 -11.41 0.28 -64.74
N SER A 166 -11.49 0.24 -63.40
CA SER A 166 -11.76 1.44 -62.59
C SER A 166 -10.51 2.13 -62.02
N GLY A 167 -9.38 1.43 -61.95
CA GLY A 167 -8.18 1.89 -61.23
C GLY A 167 -8.32 1.85 -59.70
N LYS A 168 -9.41 1.27 -59.17
CA LYS A 168 -9.67 1.16 -57.73
C LYS A 168 -9.34 -0.24 -57.20
N GLN A 169 -9.25 -0.36 -55.88
CA GLN A 169 -9.10 -1.66 -55.22
C GLN A 169 -10.43 -2.41 -55.18
N ILE A 170 -10.37 -3.68 -55.59
CA ILE A 170 -11.51 -4.59 -55.63
C ILE A 170 -11.12 -5.93 -55.02
N VAL A 171 -12.09 -6.65 -54.47
CA VAL A 171 -12.00 -8.10 -54.32
C VAL A 171 -12.47 -8.71 -55.63
N SER A 172 -11.59 -9.46 -56.31
CA SER A 172 -11.89 -10.07 -57.61
C SER A 172 -12.01 -11.59 -57.46
N MET A 173 -13.08 -12.16 -57.97
CA MET A 173 -13.36 -13.58 -57.84
C MET A 173 -14.05 -14.16 -59.06
N TYR A 174 -13.81 -15.46 -59.27
CA TYR A 174 -14.21 -16.17 -60.48
C TYR A 174 -14.74 -17.54 -60.11
N LYS A 175 -15.77 -17.99 -60.82
CA LYS A 175 -16.28 -19.35 -60.66
C LYS A 175 -16.49 -19.99 -62.03
N ALA A 176 -15.79 -21.10 -62.26
CA ALA A 176 -16.01 -21.92 -63.44
C ALA A 176 -17.41 -22.53 -63.40
N VAL A 177 -18.05 -22.59 -64.56
CA VAL A 177 -19.33 -23.27 -64.77
C VAL A 177 -19.06 -24.46 -65.68
N TYR A 178 -19.46 -25.64 -65.22
CA TYR A 178 -19.21 -26.90 -65.90
C TYR A 178 -20.45 -27.40 -66.63
N GLY A 179 -20.25 -27.93 -67.83
CA GLY A 179 -21.26 -28.66 -68.59
C GLY A 179 -21.49 -30.06 -67.99
N ASP A 180 -22.49 -30.76 -68.53
CA ASP A 180 -22.84 -32.10 -68.06
C ASP A 180 -21.75 -33.16 -68.39
N ASP A 181 -20.79 -32.81 -69.27
CA ASP A 181 -19.60 -33.60 -69.60
C ASP A 181 -18.42 -33.37 -68.63
N GLY A 182 -18.60 -32.50 -67.64
CA GLY A 182 -17.58 -32.13 -66.66
C GLY A 182 -16.50 -31.19 -67.20
N GLN A 183 -16.65 -30.65 -68.41
CA GLN A 183 -15.75 -29.63 -68.96
C GLN A 183 -16.25 -28.22 -68.65
N PRO A 184 -15.36 -27.24 -68.42
CA PRO A 184 -15.77 -25.87 -68.22
C PRO A 184 -16.34 -25.30 -69.52
N VAL A 185 -17.61 -24.87 -69.49
CA VAL A 185 -18.29 -24.22 -70.63
C VAL A 185 -18.07 -22.70 -70.62
N GLY A 186 -17.72 -22.15 -69.46
CA GLY A 186 -17.36 -20.76 -69.26
C GLY A 186 -17.17 -20.47 -67.78
N PHE A 187 -17.29 -19.21 -67.40
CA PHE A 187 -17.19 -18.80 -66.02
C PHE A 187 -18.00 -17.53 -65.76
N VAL A 188 -18.26 -17.29 -64.48
CA VAL A 188 -18.78 -16.01 -64.00
C VAL A 188 -17.71 -15.30 -63.18
N GLY A 189 -17.71 -13.97 -63.25
CA GLY A 189 -16.82 -13.11 -62.47
C GLY A 189 -17.61 -12.12 -61.63
N LEU A 190 -17.08 -11.79 -60.45
CA LEU A 190 -17.59 -10.75 -59.56
C LEU A 190 -16.42 -9.93 -59.03
N ASP A 191 -16.56 -8.62 -59.15
CA ASP A 191 -15.62 -7.62 -58.67
C ASP A 191 -16.38 -6.64 -57.76
N VAL A 192 -15.97 -6.53 -56.50
CA VAL A 192 -16.61 -5.65 -55.49
C VAL A 192 -15.58 -4.65 -54.98
N PHE A 193 -15.92 -3.36 -54.94
CA PHE A 193 -15.06 -2.33 -54.38
C PHE A 193 -14.82 -2.58 -52.89
N ILE A 194 -13.59 -2.34 -52.44
CA ILE A 194 -13.26 -2.49 -51.02
C ILE A 194 -13.56 -1.24 -50.19
N ASP A 195 -13.96 -0.13 -50.83
CA ASP A 195 -14.22 1.16 -50.17
C ASP A 195 -15.19 1.00 -48.98
N ALA A 196 -16.27 0.21 -49.14
CA ALA A 196 -17.24 -0.03 -48.06
C ALA A 196 -16.71 -0.89 -46.91
N LEU A 197 -15.85 -1.87 -47.20
CA LEU A 197 -15.16 -2.62 -46.16
C LEU A 197 -14.25 -1.70 -45.36
N THR A 198 -13.48 -0.85 -46.05
CA THR A 198 -12.59 0.11 -45.38
C THR A 198 -13.37 1.12 -44.53
N GLU A 199 -14.49 1.64 -45.03
CA GLU A 199 -15.37 2.54 -44.27
C GLU A 199 -15.98 1.84 -43.04
N THR A 200 -16.34 0.55 -43.18
CA THR A 200 -16.85 -0.26 -42.06
C THR A 200 -15.79 -0.43 -40.98
N LEU A 201 -14.55 -0.76 -41.37
CA LEU A 201 -13.43 -0.90 -40.45
C LEU A 201 -13.10 0.44 -39.76
N ASP A 202 -13.11 1.55 -40.50
CA ASP A 202 -12.78 2.89 -39.99
C ASP A 202 -13.83 3.46 -39.04
N LYS A 203 -15.13 3.21 -39.28
CA LYS A 203 -16.22 3.67 -38.40
C LYS A 203 -16.20 3.02 -37.02
N MET A 204 -15.59 1.84 -36.91
CA MET A 204 -15.56 1.10 -35.65
C MET A 204 -14.42 1.62 -34.75
N SER A 205 -14.71 2.69 -34.02
CA SER A 205 -13.76 3.28 -33.07
C SER A 205 -13.18 2.24 -32.12
N ILE A 206 -11.87 2.21 -31.99
CA ILE A 206 -11.19 1.32 -31.04
C ILE A 206 -11.07 2.05 -29.70
N ARG A 207 -11.81 1.60 -28.69
CA ARG A 207 -11.87 2.29 -27.40
C ARG A 207 -10.50 2.25 -26.71
N GLY A 208 -9.85 3.40 -26.60
CA GLY A 208 -8.52 3.52 -25.98
C GLY A 208 -7.35 3.47 -26.96
N ILE A 209 -7.62 3.45 -28.27
CA ILE A 209 -6.63 3.46 -29.35
C ILE A 209 -7.09 4.50 -30.36
N ASN A 210 -6.53 5.71 -30.28
CA ASN A 210 -7.05 6.88 -31.02
C ASN A 210 -6.38 7.08 -32.37
N ASN A 211 -5.14 6.60 -32.54
CA ASN A 211 -4.30 6.84 -33.71
C ASN A 211 -3.91 5.54 -34.44
N SER A 212 -4.68 4.47 -34.24
CA SER A 212 -4.41 3.23 -34.95
C SER A 212 -4.71 3.35 -36.43
N PHE A 213 -3.96 2.59 -37.22
CA PHE A 213 -4.27 2.37 -38.62
C PHE A 213 -4.22 0.89 -38.94
N TYR A 214 -4.99 0.50 -39.95
CA TYR A 214 -4.98 -0.85 -40.49
C TYR A 214 -3.89 -0.99 -41.55
N SER A 215 -3.25 -2.14 -41.57
CA SER A 215 -2.48 -2.60 -42.73
C SER A 215 -2.79 -4.07 -42.98
N MET A 216 -2.60 -4.53 -44.21
CA MET A 216 -2.81 -5.93 -44.57
C MET A 216 -1.79 -6.35 -45.63
N VAL A 217 -1.26 -7.56 -45.50
CA VAL A 217 -0.24 -8.12 -46.41
C VAL A 217 -0.67 -9.51 -46.85
N ASN A 218 -0.43 -9.83 -48.12
CA ASN A 218 -0.56 -11.20 -48.62
C ASN A 218 0.69 -12.00 -48.23
N ALA A 219 0.53 -13.08 -47.46
CA ALA A 219 1.65 -13.89 -46.98
C ALA A 219 2.34 -14.71 -48.09
N VAL A 220 1.68 -14.89 -49.24
CA VAL A 220 2.19 -15.70 -50.36
C VAL A 220 3.21 -14.92 -51.19
N ASP A 221 2.89 -13.66 -51.51
CA ASP A 221 3.72 -12.78 -52.37
C ASP A 221 4.33 -11.57 -51.65
N ASN A 222 4.08 -11.45 -50.33
CA ASN A 222 4.62 -10.44 -49.42
C ASN A 222 4.19 -9.01 -49.73
N LYS A 223 3.16 -8.78 -50.55
CA LYS A 223 2.73 -7.44 -50.93
C LYS A 223 1.67 -6.89 -50.01
N TYR A 224 1.70 -5.58 -49.80
CA TYR A 224 0.61 -4.89 -49.11
C TYR A 224 -0.67 -4.97 -49.93
N ILE A 225 -1.71 -5.50 -49.28
CA ILE A 225 -3.10 -5.44 -49.71
C ILE A 225 -3.70 -4.11 -49.28
N PHE A 226 -3.53 -3.75 -48.01
CA PHE A 226 -4.05 -2.52 -47.42
C PHE A 226 -2.92 -1.80 -46.68
N ASN A 227 -2.84 -0.48 -46.82
CA ASN A 227 -1.90 0.34 -46.05
C ASN A 227 -2.40 1.79 -45.98
N VAL A 228 -2.12 2.45 -44.86
CA VAL A 228 -2.38 3.90 -44.70
C VAL A 228 -1.64 4.72 -45.76
N ASP A 229 -0.42 4.30 -46.12
CA ASP A 229 0.31 4.84 -47.26
C ASP A 229 -0.11 4.11 -48.54
N LYS A 230 -0.99 4.76 -49.31
CA LYS A 230 -1.50 4.21 -50.58
C LYS A 230 -0.40 3.87 -51.58
N SER A 231 0.80 4.49 -51.49
CA SER A 231 1.91 4.19 -52.38
C SER A 231 2.56 2.82 -52.10
N LYS A 232 2.36 2.27 -50.90
CA LYS A 232 2.85 0.94 -50.53
C LYS A 232 1.96 -0.20 -51.02
N ILE A 233 0.71 0.08 -51.37
CA ILE A 233 -0.23 -0.94 -51.87
C ILE A 233 0.35 -1.61 -53.12
N SER A 234 0.25 -2.94 -53.20
CA SER A 234 0.86 -3.78 -54.25
C SER A 234 2.39 -3.73 -54.33
N THR A 235 3.07 -3.16 -53.34
CA THR A 235 4.53 -3.27 -53.18
C THR A 235 4.88 -4.29 -52.11
N VAL A 236 6.05 -4.92 -52.24
CA VAL A 236 6.55 -5.88 -51.24
C VAL A 236 6.86 -5.14 -49.95
N THR A 237 6.48 -5.73 -48.81
CA THR A 237 6.74 -5.14 -47.50
C THR A 237 8.24 -4.92 -47.25
N ASP A 238 8.56 -3.74 -46.74
CA ASP A 238 9.90 -3.31 -46.34
C ASP A 238 10.19 -3.57 -44.85
N ASN A 239 9.25 -4.20 -44.14
CA ASN A 239 9.37 -4.54 -42.72
C ASN A 239 9.87 -5.99 -42.56
N ASP A 240 11.10 -6.14 -42.05
CA ASP A 240 11.76 -7.44 -41.85
C ASP A 240 10.90 -8.42 -41.03
N THR A 241 10.23 -7.94 -39.96
CA THR A 241 9.37 -8.80 -39.14
C THR A 241 8.13 -9.26 -39.91
N LEU A 242 7.58 -8.42 -40.77
CA LEU A 242 6.47 -8.84 -41.65
C LEU A 242 6.92 -9.85 -42.68
N LEU A 243 8.15 -9.75 -43.22
CA LEU A 243 8.70 -10.76 -44.12
C LEU A 243 8.90 -12.12 -43.41
N GLU A 244 9.35 -12.10 -42.16
CA GLU A 244 9.44 -13.30 -41.31
C GLU A 244 8.06 -13.92 -41.06
N LEU A 245 7.04 -13.11 -40.75
CA LEU A 245 5.67 -13.59 -40.56
C LEU A 245 5.07 -14.15 -41.85
N CYS A 246 5.24 -13.47 -42.99
CA CYS A 246 4.80 -14.00 -44.28
C CYS A 246 5.46 -15.36 -44.57
N SER A 247 6.76 -15.47 -44.31
CA SER A 247 7.49 -16.74 -44.47
C SER A 247 7.00 -17.83 -43.50
N LYS A 248 6.65 -17.47 -42.26
CA LYS A 248 6.09 -18.39 -41.26
C LYS A 248 4.75 -18.96 -41.71
N TYR A 249 3.86 -18.11 -42.23
CA TYR A 249 2.48 -18.49 -42.53
C TYR A 249 2.25 -18.90 -43.97
N LYS A 250 3.24 -18.79 -44.86
CA LYS A 250 3.12 -19.22 -46.26
C LYS A 250 2.72 -20.70 -46.35
N GLY A 251 1.49 -20.95 -46.78
CA GLY A 251 0.91 -22.30 -46.88
C GLY A 251 0.40 -22.87 -45.57
N SER A 252 0.29 -22.07 -44.50
CA SER A 252 -0.39 -22.44 -43.26
C SER A 252 -1.89 -22.55 -43.49
N THR A 253 -2.51 -23.57 -42.90
CA THR A 253 -3.95 -23.86 -42.97
C THR A 253 -4.69 -23.52 -41.68
N GLU A 254 -4.00 -22.95 -40.70
CA GLU A 254 -4.58 -22.55 -39.42
C GLU A 254 -4.43 -21.05 -39.25
N ASP A 255 -5.51 -20.41 -38.78
CA ASP A 255 -5.49 -19.03 -38.32
C ASP A 255 -4.56 -18.89 -37.12
N ASP A 256 -3.94 -17.72 -37.00
CA ASP A 256 -3.05 -17.44 -35.86
C ASP A 256 -3.09 -15.95 -35.55
N THR A 257 -2.88 -15.61 -34.29
CA THR A 257 -2.84 -14.22 -33.82
C THR A 257 -1.55 -13.93 -33.10
N GLY A 258 -1.15 -12.67 -33.10
CA GLY A 258 0.04 -12.28 -32.36
C GLY A 258 0.24 -10.78 -32.34
N ASN A 259 1.42 -10.41 -31.88
CA ASN A 259 1.86 -9.02 -31.88
C ASN A 259 3.38 -8.94 -31.91
N PHE A 260 3.88 -7.80 -32.38
CA PHE A 260 5.30 -7.49 -32.39
C PHE A 260 5.51 -5.98 -32.25
N GLU A 261 6.73 -5.58 -31.86
CA GLU A 261 7.15 -4.18 -31.85
C GLU A 261 8.10 -3.94 -33.02
N TYR A 262 7.93 -2.82 -33.72
CA TYR A 262 8.85 -2.40 -34.78
C TYR A 262 9.11 -0.89 -34.71
N LYS A 263 10.04 -0.41 -35.54
CA LYS A 263 10.39 1.00 -35.63
C LYS A 263 10.26 1.48 -37.07
N ALA A 264 9.51 2.56 -37.28
CA ALA A 264 9.34 3.20 -38.57
C ALA A 264 9.45 4.72 -38.41
N ASN A 265 10.14 5.40 -39.34
CA ASN A 265 10.29 6.87 -39.34
C ASN A 265 10.79 7.47 -38.00
N GLY A 266 11.61 6.73 -37.25
CA GLY A 266 12.13 7.18 -35.95
C GLY A 266 11.23 6.85 -34.75
N GLU A 267 9.97 6.48 -34.97
CA GLU A 267 8.98 6.16 -33.95
C GLU A 267 8.84 4.65 -33.73
N LYS A 268 8.42 4.26 -32.51
CA LYS A 268 8.20 2.86 -32.14
C LYS A 268 6.71 2.54 -32.18
N TYR A 269 6.38 1.45 -32.85
CA TYR A 269 5.03 0.96 -33.01
C TYR A 269 4.86 -0.40 -32.35
N VAL A 270 3.63 -0.70 -31.96
CA VAL A 270 3.15 -2.03 -31.61
C VAL A 270 2.16 -2.41 -32.71
N SER A 271 2.37 -3.57 -33.31
CA SER A 271 1.44 -4.17 -34.27
C SER A 271 0.83 -5.40 -33.64
N ALA A 272 -0.50 -5.52 -33.68
CA ALA A 272 -1.19 -6.77 -33.41
C ALA A 272 -1.71 -7.32 -34.73
N TYR A 273 -1.48 -8.60 -34.99
CA TYR A 273 -1.82 -9.23 -36.26
C TYR A 273 -2.75 -10.44 -36.08
N THR A 274 -3.53 -10.71 -37.12
CA THR A 274 -4.28 -11.95 -37.33
C THR A 274 -3.97 -12.47 -38.73
N TYR A 275 -3.60 -13.74 -38.82
CA TYR A 275 -3.45 -14.49 -40.06
C TYR A 275 -4.77 -15.22 -40.36
N MET A 276 -5.34 -14.95 -41.54
CA MET A 276 -6.55 -15.59 -42.07
C MET A 276 -6.10 -16.64 -43.09
N ALA A 277 -6.14 -17.91 -42.70
CA ALA A 277 -5.55 -19.02 -43.44
C ALA A 277 -6.24 -19.30 -44.77
N ASP A 278 -7.57 -19.17 -44.81
CA ASP A 278 -8.39 -19.39 -46.01
C ASP A 278 -8.01 -18.46 -47.17
N HIS A 279 -7.44 -17.29 -46.85
CA HIS A 279 -7.04 -16.28 -47.82
C HIS A 279 -5.52 -16.09 -47.92
N GLY A 280 -4.76 -16.58 -46.94
CA GLY A 280 -3.32 -16.34 -46.84
C GLY A 280 -2.98 -14.88 -46.52
N TRP A 281 -3.84 -14.17 -45.78
CA TRP A 281 -3.70 -12.74 -45.49
C TRP A 281 -3.33 -12.48 -44.04
N LEU A 282 -2.46 -11.50 -43.83
CA LEU A 282 -2.11 -10.97 -42.51
C LEU A 282 -2.75 -9.59 -42.37
N LEU A 283 -3.76 -9.48 -41.50
CA LEU A 283 -4.30 -8.20 -41.05
C LEU A 283 -3.49 -7.70 -39.87
N MET A 284 -3.18 -6.41 -39.83
CA MET A 284 -2.48 -5.74 -38.75
C MET A 284 -3.22 -4.49 -38.31
N ILE A 285 -3.21 -4.26 -36.99
CA ILE A 285 -3.56 -2.99 -36.39
C ILE A 285 -2.31 -2.44 -35.73
N ASP A 286 -1.87 -1.29 -36.22
CA ASP A 286 -0.66 -0.61 -35.80
C ASP A 286 -1.02 0.62 -34.97
N ASP A 287 -0.35 0.82 -33.82
CA ASP A 287 -0.41 2.08 -33.07
C ASP A 287 0.94 2.36 -32.40
N THR A 288 1.17 3.63 -32.04
CA THR A 288 2.39 4.06 -31.38
C THR A 288 2.53 3.38 -30.02
N ARG A 289 3.75 2.91 -29.73
CA ARG A 289 4.07 2.26 -28.46
C ARG A 289 3.76 3.14 -27.23
N SER A 290 3.82 4.46 -27.40
CA SER A 290 3.49 5.44 -26.35
C SER A 290 2.02 5.50 -26.01
N GLU A 291 1.14 5.27 -26.99
CA GLU A 291 -0.32 5.27 -26.83
C GLU A 291 -0.78 3.92 -26.30
N VAL A 292 -0.36 2.81 -26.93
CA VAL A 292 -0.68 1.44 -26.51
C VAL A 292 -0.32 1.19 -25.04
N PHE A 293 0.82 1.70 -24.58
CA PHE A 293 1.25 1.55 -23.18
C PHE A 293 1.02 2.80 -22.32
N SER A 294 0.12 3.70 -22.73
CA SER A 294 -0.25 4.89 -21.96
C SER A 294 -0.83 4.54 -20.59
N LEU A 295 -1.71 3.52 -20.52
CA LEU A 295 -2.28 3.00 -19.27
C LEU A 295 -1.20 2.43 -18.35
N THR A 296 -0.26 1.64 -18.88
CA THR A 296 0.89 1.12 -18.12
C THR A 296 1.75 2.25 -17.56
N ARG A 297 2.00 3.32 -18.34
CA ARG A 297 2.72 4.51 -17.90
C ARG A 297 1.97 5.23 -16.76
N ASN A 298 0.66 5.44 -16.90
CA ASN A 298 -0.16 6.09 -15.88
C ASN A 298 -0.20 5.29 -14.57
N MET A 299 -0.38 3.97 -14.65
CA MET A 299 -0.31 3.07 -13.49
C MET A 299 1.04 3.14 -12.78
N ARG A 300 2.14 3.22 -13.54
CA ARG A 300 3.48 3.39 -12.96
C ARG A 300 3.61 4.71 -12.20
N VAL A 301 3.06 5.81 -12.73
CA VAL A 301 3.06 7.11 -12.05
C VAL A 301 2.26 7.04 -10.75
N TYR A 302 1.04 6.50 -10.79
CA TYR A 302 0.21 6.36 -9.58
C TYR A 302 0.85 5.50 -8.52
N LEU A 303 1.44 4.35 -8.89
CA LEU A 303 2.17 3.50 -7.96
C LEU A 303 3.37 4.25 -7.36
N THR A 304 4.11 5.01 -8.17
CA THR A 304 5.26 5.80 -7.68
C THR A 304 4.81 6.85 -6.66
N VAL A 305 3.75 7.61 -6.96
CA VAL A 305 3.18 8.61 -6.04
C VAL A 305 2.67 7.96 -4.76
N PHE A 306 1.99 6.81 -4.87
CA PHE A 306 1.52 6.05 -3.73
C PHE A 306 2.68 5.57 -2.84
N GLY A 307 3.73 5.00 -3.45
CA GLY A 307 4.93 4.57 -2.74
C GLY A 307 5.63 5.71 -2.00
N LEU A 308 5.80 6.87 -2.66
CA LEU A 308 6.36 8.07 -2.03
C LEU A 308 5.49 8.60 -0.87
N SER A 309 4.16 8.53 -1.01
CA SER A 309 3.22 8.93 0.03
C SER A 309 3.33 8.03 1.28
N VAL A 310 3.42 6.72 1.08
CA VAL A 310 3.64 5.75 2.19
C VAL A 310 4.98 6.00 2.87
N LEU A 311 6.06 6.22 2.11
CA LEU A 311 7.37 6.57 2.67
C LEU A 311 7.33 7.88 3.47
N GLY A 312 6.63 8.89 2.98
CA GLY A 312 6.43 10.16 3.69
C GLY A 312 5.71 9.98 5.02
N LEU A 313 4.62 9.21 5.03
CA LEU A 313 3.87 8.87 6.26
C LEU A 313 4.73 8.09 7.25
N MET A 314 5.59 7.17 6.77
CA MET A 314 6.52 6.44 7.64
C MET A 314 7.56 7.35 8.27
N LEU A 315 8.14 8.28 7.52
CA LEU A 315 9.10 9.26 8.06
C LEU A 315 8.44 10.16 9.10
N LEU A 316 7.19 10.58 8.85
CA LEU A 316 6.40 11.34 9.81
C LEU A 316 6.15 10.53 11.08
N PHE A 317 5.72 9.27 10.96
CA PHE A 317 5.51 8.37 12.09
C PHE A 317 6.79 8.14 12.89
N HIS A 318 7.93 7.95 12.21
CA HIS A 318 9.23 7.86 12.85
C HIS A 318 9.58 9.12 13.65
N PHE A 319 9.34 10.30 13.08
CA PHE A 319 9.59 11.58 13.77
C PHE A 319 8.68 11.75 14.99
N ILE A 320 7.40 11.40 14.88
CA ILE A 320 6.44 11.41 16.00
C ILE A 320 6.92 10.47 17.11
N ASN A 321 7.27 9.23 16.80
CA ASN A 321 7.77 8.26 17.78
C ASN A 321 9.06 8.72 18.46
N LYS A 322 9.99 9.29 17.69
CA LYS A 322 11.24 9.85 18.24
C LYS A 322 10.96 11.01 19.19
N LYS A 323 10.01 11.89 18.85
CA LYS A 323 9.58 12.99 19.72
C LYS A 323 8.88 12.49 20.99
N GLN A 324 8.05 11.45 20.87
CA GLN A 324 7.41 10.81 22.02
C GLN A 324 8.42 10.19 22.98
N GLN A 325 9.42 9.44 22.46
CA GLN A 325 10.49 8.87 23.28
C GLN A 325 11.27 9.94 24.06
N ALA A 326 11.65 11.04 23.39
CA ALA A 326 12.36 12.14 24.05
C ALA A 326 11.49 12.82 25.14
N THR A 327 10.18 12.87 24.94
CA THR A 327 9.24 13.42 25.94
C THR A 327 9.10 12.49 27.14
N ALA A 328 9.01 11.18 26.90
CA ALA A 328 8.94 10.17 27.95
C ALA A 328 10.19 10.16 28.84
N GLU A 329 11.39 10.26 28.26
CA GLU A 329 12.65 10.35 29.03
C GLU A 329 12.71 11.60 29.93
N ARG A 330 12.21 12.74 29.43
CA ARG A 330 12.11 13.98 30.21
C ARG A 330 11.12 13.85 31.36
N LEU A 331 9.98 13.21 31.11
CA LEU A 331 8.96 12.98 32.12
C LEU A 331 9.51 12.07 33.24
N ASP A 332 10.18 10.98 32.89
CA ASP A 332 10.79 10.07 33.87
C ASP A 332 11.81 10.81 34.75
N SER A 333 12.69 11.59 34.12
CA SER A 333 13.68 12.42 34.83
C SER A 333 13.02 13.45 35.77
N ALA A 334 11.92 14.08 35.34
CA ALA A 334 11.18 15.04 36.15
C ALA A 334 10.48 14.37 37.34
N VAL A 335 9.89 13.18 37.13
CA VAL A 335 9.26 12.38 38.20
C VAL A 335 10.31 11.98 39.24
N GLN A 336 11.47 11.48 38.82
CA GLN A 336 12.55 11.13 39.75
C GLN A 336 13.06 12.34 40.54
N LYS A 337 13.23 13.50 39.88
CA LYS A 337 13.67 14.73 40.56
C LYS A 337 12.64 15.20 41.58
N ASN A 338 11.36 15.21 41.22
CA ASN A 338 10.27 15.58 42.12
C ASN A 338 10.18 14.65 43.33
N ALA A 339 10.36 13.33 43.13
CA ALA A 339 10.38 12.37 44.23
C ALA A 339 11.51 12.66 45.24
N LYS A 340 12.73 12.90 44.74
CA LYS A 340 13.89 13.27 45.59
C LYS A 340 13.66 14.59 46.33
N THR A 341 13.19 15.63 45.63
CA THR A 341 12.90 16.93 46.26
C THR A 341 11.85 16.80 47.36
N LYS A 342 10.79 16.02 47.14
CA LYS A 342 9.76 15.76 48.15
C LYS A 342 10.32 15.06 49.38
N GLU A 343 11.20 14.07 49.21
CA GLU A 343 11.85 13.39 50.34
C GLU A 343 12.75 14.32 51.15
N SER A 344 13.60 15.12 50.48
CA SER A 344 14.49 16.07 51.15
C SER A 344 13.72 17.14 51.92
N LEU A 345 12.64 17.69 51.34
CA LEU A 345 11.78 18.66 52.02
C LEU A 345 11.12 18.05 53.26
N ASN A 346 10.64 16.81 53.17
CA ASN A 346 10.04 16.11 54.30
C ASN A 346 11.02 15.97 55.48
N LYS A 347 12.29 15.63 55.21
CA LYS A 347 13.32 15.56 56.27
C LYS A 347 13.59 16.94 56.87
N ALA A 348 13.76 17.97 56.04
CA ALA A 348 14.08 19.32 56.50
C ALA A 348 12.97 19.95 57.38
N VAL A 349 11.70 19.65 57.10
CA VAL A 349 10.56 20.23 57.83
C VAL A 349 10.28 19.53 59.16
N PHE A 350 10.47 18.21 59.25
CA PHE A 350 9.98 17.40 60.38
C PHE A 350 11.05 16.82 61.29
N LYS A 351 12.33 16.88 60.92
CA LYS A 351 13.44 16.39 61.75
C LYS A 351 14.19 17.54 62.42
N ASP A 352 14.71 17.27 63.61
CA ASP A 352 15.71 18.13 64.25
C ASP A 352 17.07 17.88 63.60
N VAL A 353 17.74 18.96 63.18
CA VAL A 353 18.98 18.89 62.38
C VAL A 353 20.13 18.25 63.15
N LEU A 354 20.19 18.45 64.47
CA LEU A 354 21.28 17.95 65.30
C LEU A 354 21.05 16.50 65.75
N THR A 355 19.83 16.17 66.16
CA THR A 355 19.54 14.91 66.85
C THR A 355 18.80 13.86 66.00
N ASP A 356 18.36 14.22 64.79
CA ASP A 356 17.63 13.38 63.81
C ASP A 356 16.32 12.74 64.35
N VAL A 357 15.86 13.19 65.51
CA VAL A 357 14.51 12.90 66.01
C VAL A 357 13.52 13.87 65.41
N ASN A 358 12.23 13.62 65.63
CA ASN A 358 11.19 14.51 65.14
C ASN A 358 11.30 15.87 65.85
N ASN A 359 11.01 16.97 65.16
CA ASN A 359 11.03 18.30 65.77
C ASN A 359 9.65 18.68 66.32
N ARG A 360 9.53 19.90 66.85
CA ARG A 360 8.25 20.44 67.37
C ARG A 360 7.13 20.50 66.32
N VAL A 361 7.46 20.72 65.05
CA VAL A 361 6.46 20.77 63.96
C VAL A 361 5.88 19.37 63.73
N ALA A 362 6.76 18.36 63.69
CA ALA A 362 6.34 16.96 63.61
C ALA A 362 5.50 16.54 64.81
N PHE A 363 5.88 16.95 66.03
CA PHE A 363 5.05 16.72 67.21
C PHE A 363 3.63 17.25 67.04
N SER A 364 3.49 18.49 66.58
CA SER A 364 2.18 19.14 66.42
C SER A 364 1.31 18.40 65.41
N MET A 365 1.87 18.06 64.25
CA MET A 365 1.16 17.28 63.23
C MET A 365 0.79 15.87 63.69
N ASP A 366 1.68 15.20 64.42
CA ASP A 366 1.44 13.85 64.89
C ASP A 366 0.35 13.83 65.98
N MET A 367 0.25 14.89 66.79
CA MET A 367 -0.82 15.02 67.80
C MET A 367 -2.19 15.25 67.16
N ASP A 368 -2.28 16.14 66.17
CA ASP A 368 -3.54 16.40 65.45
C ASP A 368 -4.13 15.14 64.77
N LYS A 369 -3.26 14.17 64.43
CA LYS A 369 -3.64 12.91 63.78
C LYS A 369 -3.81 11.74 64.74
N LYS A 370 -3.42 11.89 66.01
CA LYS A 370 -3.39 10.78 66.96
C LYS A 370 -4.78 10.54 67.54
N PHE A 371 -5.30 9.33 67.34
CA PHE A 371 -6.51 8.88 68.02
C PHE A 371 -6.13 8.24 69.36
N ILE A 372 -6.57 8.84 70.47
CA ILE A 372 -6.30 8.39 71.84
C ILE A 372 -7.64 8.10 72.51
N SER A 373 -7.73 6.95 73.18
CA SER A 373 -8.93 6.50 73.89
C SER A 373 -8.55 5.78 75.19
N ALA A 374 -9.52 5.49 76.04
CA ALA A 374 -9.30 4.70 77.27
C ALA A 374 -8.71 3.30 76.98
N GLU A 375 -9.09 2.69 75.84
CA GLU A 375 -8.57 1.39 75.39
C GLU A 375 -7.17 1.49 74.76
N LYS A 376 -6.78 2.69 74.30
CA LYS A 376 -5.46 2.98 73.69
C LYS A 376 -4.92 4.30 74.23
N PRO A 377 -4.52 4.35 75.51
CA PRO A 377 -3.97 5.56 76.11
C PRO A 377 -2.64 5.91 75.46
N CYS A 378 -2.24 7.18 75.52
CA CYS A 378 -0.88 7.59 75.18
C CYS A 378 -0.22 8.20 76.43
N TYR A 379 1.01 7.79 76.68
CA TYR A 379 1.85 8.39 77.71
C TYR A 379 2.77 9.41 77.06
N PHE A 380 2.92 10.57 77.68
CA PHE A 380 3.87 11.59 77.28
C PHE A 380 4.85 11.81 78.41
N ALA A 381 6.13 11.58 78.15
CA ALA A 381 7.20 11.82 79.10
C ALA A 381 8.06 12.99 78.58
N MET A 382 8.22 14.02 79.39
CA MET A 382 9.14 15.11 79.09
C MET A 382 10.45 14.91 79.83
N PHE A 383 11.55 15.16 79.14
CA PHE A 383 12.91 15.18 79.67
C PHE A 383 13.52 16.54 79.31
N ASN A 384 13.73 17.39 80.31
CA ASN A 384 14.35 18.70 80.15
C ASN A 384 15.70 18.71 80.87
N ILE A 385 16.77 19.11 80.17
CA ILE A 385 18.11 19.21 80.77
C ILE A 385 18.16 20.48 81.62
N SER A 386 18.39 20.34 82.92
CA SER A 386 18.45 21.47 83.84
C SER A 386 19.70 22.31 83.60
N ASP A 387 19.50 23.62 83.44
CA ASP A 387 20.58 24.61 83.27
C ASP A 387 21.53 24.29 82.09
N PHE A 388 20.95 23.85 80.97
CA PHE A 388 21.69 23.49 79.76
C PHE A 388 22.57 24.63 79.23
N SER A 389 22.16 25.90 79.39
CA SER A 389 23.00 27.06 79.04
C SER A 389 24.32 27.08 79.79
N SER A 390 24.34 26.66 81.06
CA SER A 390 25.57 26.56 81.85
C SER A 390 26.46 25.42 81.38
N VAL A 391 25.90 24.31 80.88
CA VAL A 391 26.66 23.24 80.24
C VAL A 391 27.41 23.78 79.02
N ASN A 392 26.71 24.49 78.13
CA ASN A 392 27.32 25.10 76.95
C ASN A 392 28.39 26.13 77.31
N THR A 393 28.13 26.96 78.33
CA THR A 393 29.06 28.01 78.78
C THR A 393 30.33 27.41 79.40
N LYS A 394 30.21 26.30 80.13
CA LYS A 394 31.31 25.70 80.89
C LYS A 394 32.13 24.69 80.08
N TYR A 395 31.49 23.92 79.20
CA TYR A 395 32.11 22.81 78.48
C TYR A 395 32.17 23.00 76.96
N GLY A 396 31.61 24.10 76.46
CA GLY A 396 31.54 24.42 75.03
C GLY A 396 30.26 23.88 74.37
N ASN A 397 29.86 24.52 73.27
CA ASN A 397 28.66 24.13 72.53
C ASN A 397 28.75 22.69 71.99
N ASP A 398 29.93 22.25 71.54
CA ASP A 398 30.15 20.87 71.05
C ASP A 398 29.87 19.82 72.14
N ALA A 399 30.18 20.13 73.40
CA ALA A 399 29.87 19.25 74.52
C ALA A 399 28.37 19.22 74.82
N GLY A 400 27.68 20.37 74.71
CA GLY A 400 26.22 20.44 74.80
C GLY A 400 25.52 19.66 73.69
N ASP A 401 26.00 19.78 72.45
CA ASP A 401 25.48 19.05 71.30
C ASP A 401 25.65 17.53 71.49
N ALA A 402 26.81 17.09 72.01
CA ALA A 402 27.04 15.69 72.36
C ALA A 402 26.08 15.20 73.47
N VAL A 403 25.79 16.03 74.48
CA VAL A 403 24.79 15.72 75.51
C VAL A 403 23.40 15.56 74.89
N LEU A 404 22.99 16.42 73.96
CA LEU A 404 21.69 16.33 73.28
C LEU A 404 21.56 15.06 72.41
N VAL A 405 22.60 14.71 71.67
CA VAL A 405 22.64 13.46 70.87
C VAL A 405 22.60 12.23 71.79
N SER A 406 23.43 12.23 72.83
CA SER A 406 23.48 11.15 73.83
C SER A 406 22.13 10.97 74.55
N THR A 407 21.45 12.08 74.86
CA THR A 407 20.08 12.08 75.41
C THR A 407 19.15 11.29 74.50
N VAL A 408 19.14 11.62 73.21
CA VAL A 408 18.30 10.95 72.22
C VAL A 408 18.66 9.46 72.07
N ASP A 409 19.93 9.12 72.03
CA ASP A 409 20.37 7.72 71.91
C ASP A 409 19.94 6.88 73.12
N ILE A 410 20.00 7.46 74.31
CA ILE A 410 19.50 6.83 75.54
C ILE A 410 17.98 6.68 75.46
N LEU A 411 17.24 7.73 75.12
CA LEU A 411 15.78 7.68 74.97
C LEU A 411 15.36 6.64 73.92
N LYS A 412 16.05 6.54 72.77
CA LYS A 412 15.79 5.53 71.72
C LYS A 412 15.96 4.09 72.24
N LYS A 413 16.92 3.85 73.13
CA LYS A 413 17.15 2.51 73.73
C LYS A 413 15.98 2.08 74.62
N PHE A 414 15.43 3.00 75.41
CA PHE A 414 14.34 2.71 76.35
C PHE A 414 12.95 2.76 75.71
N PHE A 415 12.73 3.64 74.73
CA PHE A 415 11.41 3.89 74.15
C PHE A 415 11.33 3.45 72.68
N LYS A 416 11.66 2.19 72.40
CA LYS A 416 11.66 1.64 71.01
C LYS A 416 10.32 1.75 70.27
N LYS A 417 9.20 1.72 71.00
CA LYS A 417 7.84 1.87 70.46
C LYS A 417 7.31 3.31 70.57
N GLY A 418 8.09 4.22 71.16
CA GLY A 418 7.73 5.62 71.34
C GLY A 418 8.27 6.50 70.22
N SER A 419 7.58 7.59 69.96
CA SER A 419 8.08 8.66 69.08
C SER A 419 8.77 9.71 69.95
N ILE A 420 10.03 10.01 69.61
CA ILE A 420 10.84 11.01 70.34
C ILE A 420 10.81 12.31 69.54
N TYR A 421 10.59 13.41 70.25
CA TYR A 421 10.54 14.75 69.69
C TYR A 421 11.45 15.68 70.46
N ARG A 422 12.24 16.49 69.76
CA ARG A 422 12.90 17.67 70.35
C ARG A 422 11.98 18.87 70.18
N THR A 423 11.41 19.33 71.28
CA THR A 423 10.35 20.36 71.31
C THR A 423 10.84 21.75 71.70
N GLY A 424 12.06 21.83 72.22
CA GLY A 424 12.79 23.06 72.58
C GLY A 424 14.30 22.86 72.46
N SER A 425 15.09 23.81 72.94
CA SER A 425 16.57 23.75 72.90
C SER A 425 17.14 22.52 73.61
N ASP A 426 16.53 22.14 74.71
CA ASP A 426 17.00 21.16 75.70
C ASP A 426 15.84 20.29 76.22
N GLU A 427 14.72 20.30 75.47
CA GLU A 427 13.46 19.67 75.84
C GLU A 427 13.10 18.55 74.88
N PHE A 428 13.01 17.34 75.41
CA PHE A 428 12.60 16.16 74.69
C PHE A 428 11.25 15.67 75.21
N VAL A 429 10.35 15.34 74.30
CA VAL A 429 9.08 14.70 74.60
C VAL A 429 9.07 13.34 73.94
N VAL A 430 8.70 12.31 74.70
CA VAL A 430 8.51 10.96 74.19
C VAL A 430 7.02 10.63 74.28
N ALA A 431 6.39 10.38 73.13
CA ALA A 431 5.02 9.92 73.05
C ALA A 431 4.99 8.40 72.90
N ILE A 432 4.48 7.70 73.91
CA ILE A 432 4.55 6.25 74.05
C ILE A 432 3.13 5.67 74.01
N PRO A 433 2.80 4.80 73.04
CA PRO A 433 1.50 4.16 73.01
C PRO A 433 1.36 3.20 74.19
N GLY A 434 0.27 3.34 74.93
CA GLY A 434 -0.14 2.44 76.00
C GLY A 434 -0.92 1.24 75.48
N ASP A 435 -0.98 0.19 76.29
CA ASP A 435 -1.66 -1.08 75.98
C ASP A 435 -2.96 -1.29 76.79
N GLY A 436 -3.37 -0.31 77.60
CA GLY A 436 -4.60 -0.35 78.39
C GLY A 436 -4.61 -1.37 79.53
N MET A 437 -3.49 -2.03 79.82
CA MET A 437 -3.43 -3.06 80.87
C MET A 437 -3.47 -2.45 82.28
N PRO A 438 -3.98 -3.17 83.30
CA PRO A 438 -4.12 -2.65 84.68
C PRO A 438 -2.82 -2.12 85.31
N ASP A 439 -1.67 -2.72 84.97
CA ASP A 439 -0.35 -2.33 85.49
C ASP A 439 0.46 -1.41 84.53
N ALA A 440 -0.16 -0.92 83.46
CA ALA A 440 0.52 -0.12 82.42
C ALA A 440 1.13 1.17 82.99
N ASN A 441 0.48 1.80 83.96
CA ASN A 441 0.97 3.02 84.61
C ASN A 441 2.30 2.76 85.35
N ASN A 442 2.35 1.73 86.19
CA ASN A 442 3.57 1.40 86.95
C ASN A 442 4.72 1.00 86.03
N ARG A 443 4.44 0.20 84.99
CA ARG A 443 5.45 -0.15 83.98
C ARG A 443 6.00 1.09 83.28
N MET A 444 5.13 2.04 82.90
CA MET A 444 5.57 3.26 82.23
C MET A 444 6.37 4.17 83.17
N ILE A 445 5.92 4.34 84.41
CA ILE A 445 6.65 5.10 85.45
C ILE A 445 8.05 4.48 85.62
N ASN A 446 8.13 3.16 85.76
CA ASN A 446 9.40 2.46 85.92
C ASN A 446 10.32 2.61 84.70
N ASN A 447 9.77 2.57 83.48
CA ASN A 447 10.54 2.80 82.25
C ASN A 447 11.08 4.23 82.18
N VAL A 448 10.28 5.24 82.55
CA VAL A 448 10.72 6.64 82.61
C VAL A 448 11.78 6.84 83.70
N ASN A 449 11.60 6.27 84.89
CA ASN A 449 12.60 6.30 85.96
C ASN A 449 13.91 5.64 85.53
N THR A 450 13.84 4.47 84.87
CA THR A 450 15.04 3.77 84.40
C THR A 450 15.76 4.56 83.31
N ALA A 451 15.01 5.18 82.39
CA ALA A 451 15.57 6.08 81.39
C ALA A 451 16.21 7.32 82.04
N LEU A 452 15.55 7.93 83.03
CA LEU A 452 16.07 9.07 83.79
C LEU A 452 17.37 8.70 84.52
N ALA A 453 17.41 7.55 85.19
CA ALA A 453 18.61 7.06 85.88
C ALA A 453 19.78 6.81 84.91
N ALA A 454 19.49 6.34 83.69
CA ALA A 454 20.49 6.19 82.64
C ALA A 454 20.97 7.55 82.09
N LEU A 455 20.06 8.52 81.95
CA LEU A 455 20.37 9.89 81.55
C LEU A 455 21.17 10.66 82.62
N MET A 456 20.97 10.38 83.91
CA MET A 456 21.74 11.01 85.00
C MET A 456 23.18 10.47 85.13
N LYS A 457 23.56 9.45 84.35
CA LYS A 457 24.97 9.03 84.25
C LYS A 457 25.76 10.05 83.43
N ALA A 458 27.08 10.07 83.60
CA ALA A 458 27.92 11.00 82.87
C ALA A 458 27.85 10.73 81.36
N HIS A 459 27.58 11.76 80.57
CA HIS A 459 27.56 11.72 79.11
C HIS A 459 28.97 11.89 78.56
N GLU A 460 29.36 11.04 77.62
CA GLU A 460 30.61 11.19 76.89
C GLU A 460 30.51 12.37 75.91
N THR A 461 31.48 13.28 75.98
CA THR A 461 31.58 14.45 75.11
C THR A 461 33.02 14.57 74.57
N PRO A 462 33.26 15.35 73.50
CA PRO A 462 34.61 15.59 72.99
C PRO A 462 35.61 16.10 74.03
N ASN A 463 35.12 16.78 75.08
CA ASN A 463 35.92 17.40 76.14
C ASN A 463 35.92 16.59 77.45
N GLY A 464 35.52 15.31 77.40
CA GLY A 464 35.44 14.41 78.55
C GLY A 464 34.01 14.08 78.96
N TYR A 465 33.81 13.66 80.21
CA TYR A 465 32.50 13.25 80.71
C TYR A 465 31.77 14.40 81.41
N VAL A 466 30.53 14.66 81.00
CA VAL A 466 29.67 15.71 81.58
C VAL A 466 28.47 15.08 82.27
N SER A 467 28.30 15.34 83.56
CA SER A 467 27.07 14.98 84.28
C SER A 467 26.09 16.14 84.22
N VAL A 468 24.87 15.86 83.76
CA VAL A 468 23.78 16.84 83.71
C VAL A 468 22.57 16.32 84.48
N MET A 469 21.79 17.24 85.02
CA MET A 469 20.55 16.89 85.72
C MET A 469 19.38 17.03 84.77
N TYR A 470 18.37 16.17 84.94
CA TYR A 470 17.14 16.23 84.16
C TYR A 470 15.95 16.52 85.07
N LYS A 471 15.05 17.36 84.59
CA LYS A 471 13.67 17.47 85.10
C LYS A 471 12.78 16.63 84.22
N THR A 472 11.91 15.85 84.84
CA THR A 472 11.01 14.97 84.11
C THR A 472 9.61 14.96 84.71
N ALA A 473 8.64 14.85 83.81
CA ALA A 473 7.24 14.69 84.13
C ALA A 473 6.61 13.73 83.13
N MET A 474 5.63 12.97 83.59
CA MET A 474 4.88 12.07 82.74
C MET A 474 3.39 12.33 82.89
N VAL A 475 2.70 12.36 81.76
CA VAL A 475 1.25 12.49 81.69
C VAL A 475 0.69 11.29 80.93
N ARG A 476 -0.39 10.70 81.46
CA ARG A 476 -1.23 9.78 80.70
C ARG A 476 -2.43 10.53 80.15
N MET A 477 -2.73 10.29 78.87
CA MET A 477 -3.92 10.80 78.19
C MET A 477 -4.78 9.63 77.70
N VAL A 478 -6.09 9.71 77.97
CA VAL A 478 -7.11 8.74 77.53
C VAL A 478 -8.19 9.37 76.63
N SER A 479 -8.07 10.66 76.34
CA SER A 479 -8.96 11.44 75.48
C SER A 479 -8.16 12.30 74.49
N SER A 480 -8.82 13.16 73.70
CA SER A 480 -8.17 13.95 72.64
C SER A 480 -6.95 14.71 73.15
N VAL A 481 -5.84 14.65 72.41
CA VAL A 481 -4.60 15.36 72.72
C VAL A 481 -4.35 16.41 71.66
N ASP A 482 -4.09 17.64 72.09
CA ASP A 482 -3.58 18.70 71.25
C ASP A 482 -2.15 19.08 71.69
N THR A 483 -1.61 20.14 71.10
CA THR A 483 -0.26 20.63 71.42
C THR A 483 -0.12 21.22 72.83
N SER A 484 -1.22 21.47 73.56
CA SER A 484 -1.20 22.01 74.93
C SER A 484 -0.57 21.05 75.93
N ILE A 485 -0.46 19.76 75.60
CA ILE A 485 0.22 18.75 76.43
C ILE A 485 1.68 19.12 76.71
N ILE A 486 2.36 19.82 75.78
CA ILE A 486 3.71 20.35 76.03
C ILE A 486 3.69 21.35 77.17
N THR A 487 2.70 22.26 77.21
CA THR A 487 2.56 23.27 78.26
C THR A 487 2.29 22.61 79.61
N VAL A 488 1.43 21.59 79.66
CA VAL A 488 1.16 20.80 80.87
C VAL A 488 2.43 20.13 81.36
N LEU A 489 3.15 19.44 80.47
CA LEU A 489 4.40 18.78 80.82
C LEU A 489 5.46 19.76 81.32
N LYS A 490 5.57 20.95 80.71
CA LYS A 490 6.49 22.01 81.16
C LYS A 490 6.16 22.54 82.56
N ASP A 491 4.88 22.76 82.85
CA ASP A 491 4.46 23.20 84.18
C ASP A 491 4.78 22.13 85.23
N LEU A 492 4.54 20.85 84.91
CA LEU A 492 4.86 19.73 85.79
C LEU A 492 6.37 19.54 85.99
N THR A 493 7.19 19.63 84.93
CA THR A 493 8.65 19.54 85.03
C THR A 493 9.22 20.70 85.83
N ASN A 494 8.72 21.93 85.67
CA ASN A 494 9.19 23.09 86.42
C ASN A 494 8.90 22.99 87.92
N ARG A 495 7.83 22.29 88.31
CA ARG A 495 7.49 22.03 89.71
C ARG A 495 8.22 20.80 90.28
N SER A 496 8.96 20.04 89.47
CA SER A 496 9.65 18.81 89.89
C SER A 496 11.07 19.08 90.42
N ASN A 497 11.47 18.37 91.47
CA ASN A 497 12.85 18.35 91.94
C ASN A 497 13.65 17.33 91.11
N PRO A 498 14.90 17.63 90.72
CA PRO A 498 15.71 16.73 89.92
C PRO A 498 16.30 15.63 90.81
N THR A 499 15.49 14.61 91.11
CA THR A 499 15.90 13.42 91.89
C THR A 499 15.64 12.14 91.10
N PRO A 500 16.51 11.10 91.22
CA PRO A 500 16.39 9.86 90.42
C PRO A 500 15.09 9.07 90.61
N ASP A 501 14.41 9.23 91.75
CA ASP A 501 13.33 8.31 92.19
C ASP A 501 11.94 8.97 92.34
N ASN A 502 11.64 10.06 91.61
CA ASN A 502 10.35 10.74 91.79
C ASN A 502 9.83 11.46 90.53
N VAL A 503 9.59 10.72 89.43
CA VAL A 503 8.86 11.26 88.26
C VAL A 503 7.48 11.73 88.72
N LYS A 504 7.15 13.00 88.44
CA LYS A 504 5.78 13.49 88.63
C LYS A 504 4.88 12.87 87.57
N PHE A 505 3.98 11.98 88.00
CA PHE A 505 2.96 11.38 87.16
C PHE A 505 1.60 12.06 87.37
N VAL A 506 0.93 12.43 86.28
CA VAL A 506 -0.45 12.90 86.30
C VAL A 506 -1.28 12.07 85.32
N ASP A 507 -2.38 11.50 85.80
CA ASP A 507 -3.37 10.82 84.95
C ASP A 507 -4.45 11.83 84.57
N LEU A 508 -4.48 12.23 83.29
CA LEU A 508 -5.51 13.09 82.74
C LEU A 508 -6.57 12.20 82.07
N GLY A 509 -7.53 11.83 82.92
CA GLY A 509 -8.74 11.07 82.58
C GLY A 509 -9.69 11.82 81.65
#